data_AF-A0A2X4YF50-F1
#
_entry.id   AF-A0A2X4YF50-F1
#
_cell.length_a   1.000
_cell.length_b   1.000
_cell.length_c   1.000
_cell.angle_alpha   90.00
_cell.angle_beta   90.00
_cell.angle_gamma   90.00
#
_symmetry.space_group_name_H-M   'P 1'
#
loop_
_entity.id
_entity.type
_entity.pdbx_description
1 polymer ?
#
loop_
_entity_poly.entity_id
_entity_poly.type
_entity_poly.pdbx_seq_one_letter_code
_entity_poly.pdbx_strand_id
1 'polypeptide(L)'
;MRPAGRAPQQVRPLTLTRHYTKHAEGSVLVEFGDTKVLCTATVEEGVPRFLKGQGQGWITAEYGMLPRSTHSRNAREAAKGKQGGRTLEIQRLIARSLRAAVDLKNWVSSPLPWIATYCRLMAAPVPPPFPVPALRWLMRLMHWLLRAN
;
A
#
# COMPACT_ATOMS: atom_id res chain seq x y z
N MET A 1 19.20 18.83 -16.93
CA MET A 1 19.33 17.36 -17.14
C MET A 1 18.80 16.64 -15.90
N ARG A 2 17.94 15.61 -16.00
CA ARG A 2 17.46 14.87 -14.81
C ARG A 2 18.61 14.06 -14.19
N PRO A 3 18.63 13.84 -12.87
CA PRO A 3 19.53 12.87 -12.26
C PRO A 3 19.35 11.50 -12.92
N ALA A 4 20.47 10.84 -13.24
CA ALA A 4 20.56 9.59 -14.02
C ALA A 4 20.34 9.70 -15.54
N GLY A 5 20.46 10.90 -16.16
CA GLY A 5 20.52 11.03 -17.62
C GLY A 5 19.22 10.69 -18.37
N ARG A 6 18.10 10.63 -17.67
CA ARG A 6 16.79 10.24 -18.24
C ARG A 6 16.11 11.39 -18.98
N ALA A 7 15.41 11.06 -20.07
CA ALA A 7 14.56 12.01 -20.79
C ALA A 7 13.39 12.51 -19.89
N PRO A 8 12.81 13.69 -20.15
CA PRO A 8 11.77 14.27 -19.30
C PRO A 8 10.56 13.34 -19.09
N GLN A 9 10.17 12.60 -20.13
CA GLN A 9 9.04 11.67 -20.15
C GLN A 9 9.42 10.23 -19.71
N GLN A 10 10.71 9.94 -19.52
CA GLN A 10 11.18 8.60 -19.22
C GLN A 10 10.99 8.26 -17.73
N VAL A 11 10.10 7.30 -17.48
CA VAL A 11 9.88 6.74 -16.13
C VAL A 11 11.13 6.02 -15.61
N ARG A 12 11.24 5.87 -14.28
CA ARG A 12 12.29 5.02 -13.70
C ARG A 12 12.03 3.56 -14.09
N PRO A 13 13.06 2.70 -14.18
CA PRO A 13 12.87 1.27 -14.30
C PRO A 13 11.88 0.77 -13.24
N LEU A 14 10.88 0.00 -13.67
CA LEU A 14 9.83 -0.53 -12.81
C LEU A 14 9.94 -2.05 -12.77
N THR A 15 10.18 -2.60 -11.59
CA THR A 15 10.16 -4.05 -11.36
C THR A 15 9.05 -4.38 -10.35
N LEU A 16 8.29 -5.43 -10.64
CA LEU A 16 7.20 -5.92 -9.80
C LEU A 16 7.45 -7.39 -9.48
N THR A 17 7.79 -7.68 -8.23
CA THR A 17 8.00 -9.05 -7.75
C THR A 17 6.80 -9.47 -6.92
N ARG A 18 5.93 -10.30 -7.50
CA ARG A 18 4.74 -10.85 -6.83
C ARG A 18 5.11 -12.00 -5.90
N HIS A 19 4.23 -12.30 -4.95
CA HIS A 19 4.40 -13.36 -3.94
C HIS A 19 5.71 -13.21 -3.16
N TYR A 20 6.08 -11.96 -2.83
CA TYR A 20 7.35 -11.66 -2.18
C TYR A 20 7.40 -12.20 -0.74
N THR A 21 6.29 -12.10 0.00
CA THR A 21 6.11 -12.71 1.32
C THR A 21 5.22 -13.94 1.22
N LYS A 22 5.52 -14.96 2.03
CA LYS A 22 4.80 -16.25 2.02
C LYS A 22 3.44 -16.22 2.73
N HIS A 23 3.28 -15.31 3.69
CA HIS A 23 2.16 -15.36 4.64
C HIS A 23 1.00 -14.43 4.31
N ALA A 24 1.22 -13.42 3.46
CA ALA A 24 0.15 -12.52 3.06
C ALA A 24 -0.55 -13.10 1.82
N GLU A 25 -1.87 -13.05 1.81
CA GLU A 25 -2.73 -13.45 0.70
C GLU A 25 -2.33 -12.71 -0.57
N GLY A 26 -2.04 -11.41 -0.43
CA GLY A 26 -1.43 -10.58 -1.45
C GLY A 26 -0.08 -10.05 -1.02
N SER A 27 0.95 -10.22 -1.86
CA SER A 27 2.27 -9.64 -1.60
C SER A 27 2.97 -9.24 -2.89
N VAL A 28 3.41 -7.98 -2.96
CA VAL A 28 4.17 -7.45 -4.08
C VAL A 28 5.27 -6.52 -3.59
N LEU A 29 6.50 -6.79 -4.02
CA LEU A 29 7.58 -5.83 -3.96
C LEU A 29 7.57 -4.98 -5.23
N VAL A 30 7.43 -3.68 -5.06
CA VAL A 30 7.44 -2.68 -6.13
C VAL A 30 8.75 -1.89 -6.08
N GLU A 31 9.49 -1.89 -7.18
CA GLU A 31 10.76 -1.19 -7.31
C GLU A 31 10.67 -0.14 -8.42
N PHE A 32 10.94 1.13 -8.09
CA PHE A 32 11.05 2.25 -9.01
C PHE A 32 12.48 2.80 -8.99
N GLY A 33 13.38 2.18 -9.75
CA GLY A 33 14.82 2.36 -9.56
C GLY A 33 15.19 2.02 -8.12
N ASP A 34 15.76 2.98 -7.38
CA ASP A 34 16.20 2.76 -6.00
C ASP A 34 15.08 2.84 -4.95
N THR A 35 13.86 3.26 -5.34
CA THR A 35 12.72 3.28 -4.43
C THR A 35 12.06 1.91 -4.38
N LYS A 36 12.06 1.27 -3.21
CA LYS A 36 11.47 -0.06 -2.99
C LYS A 36 10.37 -0.01 -1.96
N VAL A 37 9.17 -0.45 -2.33
CA VAL A 37 7.99 -0.51 -1.48
C VAL A 37 7.48 -1.94 -1.43
N LEU A 38 7.34 -2.50 -0.23
CA LEU A 38 6.64 -3.75 -0.02
C LEU A 38 5.16 -3.45 0.24
N CYS A 39 4.30 -4.05 -0.57
CA CYS A 39 2.86 -3.93 -0.46
C CYS A 39 2.28 -5.31 -0.15
N THR A 40 1.66 -5.45 1.01
CA THR A 40 0.96 -6.66 1.41
C THR A 40 -0.52 -6.37 1.63
N ALA A 41 -1.37 -7.31 1.26
CA ALA A 41 -2.80 -7.26 1.49
C ALA A 41 -3.20 -8.51 2.26
N THR A 42 -3.97 -8.29 3.33
CA THR A 42 -4.49 -9.34 4.19
C THR A 42 -6.00 -9.25 4.23
N VAL A 43 -6.65 -10.41 4.14
CA VAL A 43 -8.10 -10.53 4.20
C VAL A 43 -8.47 -11.03 5.59
N GLU A 44 -9.18 -10.22 6.34
CA GLU A 44 -9.74 -10.59 7.64
C GLU A 44 -11.25 -10.79 7.52
N GLU A 45 -11.78 -11.79 8.22
CA GLU A 45 -13.21 -12.04 8.28
C GLU A 45 -13.88 -11.03 9.21
N GLY A 46 -14.93 -10.37 8.73
CA GLY A 46 -15.68 -9.38 9.47
C GLY A 46 -15.48 -7.96 8.95
N VAL A 47 -16.01 -6.99 9.69
CA VAL A 47 -15.95 -5.57 9.32
C VAL A 47 -15.79 -4.71 10.58
N PRO A 48 -15.28 -3.48 10.46
CA PRO A 48 -15.24 -2.55 11.58
C PRO A 48 -16.62 -2.36 12.22
N ARG A 49 -16.65 -2.10 13.54
CA ARG A 49 -17.90 -2.00 14.32
C ARG A 49 -18.94 -1.04 13.73
N PHE A 50 -18.50 0.06 13.12
CA PHE A 50 -19.39 1.05 12.51
C PHE A 50 -20.06 0.59 11.20
N LEU A 51 -19.60 -0.52 10.59
CA LEU A 51 -20.18 -1.14 9.39
C LEU A 51 -20.86 -2.47 9.69
N LYS A 52 -20.85 -2.92 10.95
CA LYS A 52 -21.49 -4.18 11.34
C LYS A 52 -22.98 -4.12 11.02
N GLY A 53 -23.46 -5.08 10.23
CA GLY A 53 -24.86 -5.17 9.79
C GLY A 53 -25.21 -4.37 8.53
N GLN A 54 -24.27 -3.64 7.92
CA GLN A 54 -24.53 -2.87 6.69
C GLN A 54 -24.34 -3.67 5.39
N GLY A 55 -23.87 -4.93 5.47
CA GLY A 55 -23.70 -5.76 4.28
C GLY A 55 -22.54 -5.34 3.36
N GLN A 56 -21.63 -4.48 3.83
CA GLN A 56 -20.61 -3.85 3.00
C GLN A 56 -19.19 -4.22 3.47
N GLY A 57 -18.31 -4.60 2.53
CA GLY A 57 -16.89 -4.83 2.80
C GLY A 57 -16.14 -3.52 3.11
N TRP A 58 -14.93 -3.63 3.69
CA TRP A 58 -14.12 -2.46 4.03
C TRP A 58 -12.66 -2.64 3.70
N ILE A 59 -12.00 -1.51 3.38
CA ILE A 59 -10.55 -1.47 3.13
C ILE A 59 -9.92 -0.45 4.07
N THR A 60 -8.96 -0.91 4.85
CA THR A 60 -8.01 -0.06 5.58
C THR A 60 -6.65 -0.12 4.92
N ALA A 61 -5.87 0.95 5.10
CA ALA A 61 -4.47 0.94 4.72
C ALA A 61 -3.62 1.37 5.92
N GLU A 62 -2.39 0.90 5.95
CA GLU A 62 -1.33 1.34 6.84
C GLU A 62 -0.09 1.66 6.01
N TYR A 63 0.58 2.75 6.39
CA TYR A 63 1.85 3.14 5.77
C TYR A 63 2.93 3.26 6.85
N GLY A 64 4.13 2.79 6.54
CA GLY A 64 5.27 2.95 7.43
C GLY A 64 6.60 2.93 6.69
N MET A 65 7.57 3.68 7.20
CA MET A 65 8.92 3.72 6.65
C MET A 65 9.89 2.98 7.58
N LEU A 66 10.77 2.15 7.02
CA LEU A 66 11.87 1.60 7.80
C LEU A 66 12.83 2.72 8.25
N PRO A 67 13.41 2.65 9.47
CA PRO A 67 14.36 3.65 9.98
C PRO A 67 15.53 4.00 9.05
N ARG A 68 15.96 3.08 8.18
CA ARG A 68 17.04 3.29 7.21
C ARG A 68 16.58 3.21 5.76
N SER A 69 15.32 3.57 5.52
CA SER A 69 14.79 3.70 4.16
C SER A 69 15.29 4.97 3.46
N THR A 70 15.63 6.02 4.20
CA THR A 70 16.18 7.29 3.67
C THR A 70 17.68 7.43 3.93
N HIS A 71 18.32 8.43 3.31
CA HIS A 71 19.75 8.75 3.53
C HIS A 71 20.11 8.92 5.01
N SER A 72 19.30 9.68 5.75
CA SER A 72 19.41 9.80 7.21
C SER A 72 18.54 8.76 7.90
N ARG A 73 18.96 8.33 9.10
CA ARG A 73 18.17 7.41 9.92
C ARG A 73 16.97 8.15 10.51
N ASN A 74 15.77 7.63 10.26
CA ASN A 74 14.55 8.07 10.92
C ASN A 74 14.29 7.25 12.19
N ALA A 75 13.81 7.90 13.25
CA ALA A 75 13.34 7.21 14.44
C ALA A 75 12.07 6.39 14.11
N ARG A 76 11.92 5.21 14.74
CA ARG A 76 10.68 4.42 14.61
C ARG A 76 9.52 5.20 15.23
N GLU A 77 8.42 5.33 14.51
CA GLU A 77 7.22 6.02 15.02
C GLU A 77 6.64 5.31 16.25
N ALA A 78 6.72 3.97 16.30
CA ALA A 78 6.35 3.18 17.48
C ALA A 78 7.15 3.58 18.73
N ALA A 79 8.44 3.89 18.59
CA ALA A 79 9.28 4.31 19.71
C ALA A 79 8.96 5.74 20.19
N LYS A 80 8.31 6.55 19.35
CA LYS A 80 7.82 7.88 19.72
C LYS A 80 6.38 7.86 20.28
N GLY A 81 5.73 6.70 20.28
CA GLY A 81 4.35 6.54 20.73
C GLY A 81 3.28 7.20 19.84
N LYS A 82 3.68 7.78 18.69
CA LYS A 82 2.75 8.47 17.78
C LYS A 82 3.19 8.38 16.32
N GLN A 83 2.21 8.23 15.43
CA GLN A 83 2.42 8.32 13.99
C GLN A 83 2.59 9.77 13.55
N GLY A 84 3.48 10.03 12.60
CA GLY A 84 3.70 11.36 12.04
C GLY A 84 2.55 11.81 11.14
N GLY A 85 2.34 13.13 11.01
CA GLY A 85 1.27 13.68 10.16
C GLY A 85 1.34 13.23 8.70
N ARG A 86 2.54 13.19 8.12
CA ARG A 86 2.77 12.68 6.75
C ARG A 86 2.41 11.20 6.60
N THR A 87 2.71 10.39 7.62
CA THR A 87 2.37 8.96 7.62
C THR A 87 0.86 8.77 7.58
N LEU A 88 0.13 9.50 8.43
CA LEU A 88 -1.34 9.49 8.46
C LEU A 88 -1.96 10.01 7.16
N GLU A 89 -1.38 11.05 6.56
CA GLU A 89 -1.84 11.58 5.27
C GLU A 89 -1.72 10.54 4.16
N ILE A 90 -0.54 9.92 4.01
CA ILE A 90 -0.28 8.88 3.01
C ILE A 90 -1.18 7.67 3.25
N GLN A 91 -1.32 7.24 4.52
CA GLN A 91 -2.20 6.15 4.90
C GLN A 91 -3.65 6.41 4.45
N ARG A 92 -4.17 7.60 4.74
CA ARG A 92 -5.53 8.01 4.32
C ARG A 92 -5.64 8.10 2.80
N LEU A 93 -4.62 8.59 2.12
CA LEU A 93 -4.60 8.67 0.66
C LEU A 93 -4.67 7.28 0.02
N ILE A 94 -3.86 6.31 0.51
CA ILE A 94 -3.88 4.94 0.03
C ILE A 94 -5.26 4.33 0.27
N ALA A 95 -5.77 4.39 1.49
CA ALA A 95 -7.06 3.82 1.83
C ALA A 95 -8.21 4.40 0.98
N ARG A 96 -8.26 5.73 0.78
CA ARG A 96 -9.27 6.37 -0.08
C ARG A 96 -9.15 5.94 -1.54
N SER A 97 -7.92 5.86 -2.06
CA SER A 97 -7.69 5.48 -3.46
C SER A 97 -8.11 4.04 -3.74
N LEU A 98 -7.85 3.12 -2.80
CA LEU A 98 -8.27 1.72 -2.94
C LEU A 98 -9.79 1.57 -2.84
N ARG A 99 -10.44 2.26 -1.90
CA ARG A 99 -11.90 2.25 -1.78
C ARG A 99 -12.61 2.85 -2.99
N ALA A 100 -11.98 3.80 -3.69
CA ALA A 100 -12.53 4.36 -4.93
C ALA A 100 -12.41 3.39 -6.13
N ALA A 101 -11.51 2.41 -6.05
CA ALA A 101 -11.24 1.46 -7.13
C ALA A 101 -11.95 0.11 -6.96
N VAL A 102 -12.56 -0.13 -5.80
CA VAL A 102 -13.24 -1.38 -5.46
C VAL A 102 -14.69 -1.08 -5.15
N ASP A 103 -15.60 -1.87 -5.72
CA ASP A 103 -17.02 -1.79 -5.39
C ASP A 103 -17.29 -2.48 -4.05
N LEU A 104 -17.23 -1.72 -2.97
CA LEU A 104 -17.44 -2.23 -1.61
C LEU A 104 -18.87 -2.73 -1.36
N LYS A 105 -19.86 -2.24 -2.11
CA LYS A 105 -21.28 -2.59 -1.90
C LYS A 105 -21.62 -3.94 -2.50
N ASN A 106 -21.12 -4.21 -3.71
CA ASN A 106 -21.32 -5.50 -4.37
C ASN A 106 -20.32 -6.56 -3.93
N TRP A 107 -19.35 -6.21 -3.09
CA TRP A 107 -18.40 -7.13 -2.52
C TRP A 107 -18.99 -7.87 -1.31
N VAL A 108 -20.01 -8.68 -1.62
CA VAL A 108 -20.73 -9.53 -0.66
C VAL A 108 -20.16 -10.94 -0.74
N SER A 109 -19.24 -11.27 0.17
CA SER A 109 -18.89 -12.65 0.50
C SER A 109 -19.48 -13.02 1.87
N SER A 110 -19.67 -14.31 2.12
CA SER A 110 -20.07 -14.83 3.44
C SER A 110 -18.90 -15.61 4.05
N PRO A 111 -18.23 -15.09 5.09
CA PRO A 111 -18.44 -13.81 5.78
C PRO A 111 -17.96 -12.58 4.98
N LEU A 112 -18.44 -11.38 5.37
CA LEU A 112 -18.02 -10.12 4.73
C LEU A 112 -16.52 -9.90 4.92
N PRO A 113 -15.80 -9.47 3.87
CA PRO A 113 -14.36 -9.33 3.92
C PRO A 113 -13.96 -7.93 4.37
N TRP A 114 -13.00 -7.87 5.29
CA TRP A 114 -12.25 -6.66 5.61
C TRP A 114 -10.81 -6.85 5.15
N ILE A 115 -10.40 -6.06 4.16
CA ILE A 115 -9.00 -6.05 3.73
C ILE A 115 -8.20 -4.99 4.50
N ALA A 116 -7.16 -5.45 5.18
CA ALA A 116 -6.11 -4.60 5.71
C ALA A 116 -4.93 -4.59 4.73
N THR A 117 -4.63 -3.42 4.18
CA THR A 117 -3.51 -3.24 3.25
C THR A 117 -2.33 -2.58 3.94
N TYR A 118 -1.18 -3.24 3.96
CA TYR A 118 0.04 -2.74 4.57
C TYR A 118 1.05 -2.35 3.50
N CYS A 119 1.43 -1.06 3.48
CA CYS A 119 2.47 -0.54 2.61
C CYS A 119 3.69 -0.15 3.46
N ARG A 120 4.82 -0.83 3.25
CA ARG A 120 6.07 -0.53 3.94
C ARG A 120 7.14 -0.06 2.96
N LEU A 121 7.61 1.17 3.14
CA LEU A 121 8.74 1.70 2.39
C LEU A 121 10.04 1.08 2.92
N MET A 122 10.72 0.33 2.06
CA MET A 122 11.98 -0.36 2.42
C MET A 122 13.21 0.49 2.07
N ALA A 123 13.20 1.15 0.91
CA ALA A 123 14.27 2.03 0.47
C ALA A 123 13.74 3.20 -0.35
N ALA A 124 14.32 4.38 -0.18
CA ALA A 124 14.06 5.58 -0.96
C ALA A 124 15.30 6.51 -0.97
N PRO A 125 15.84 6.87 -2.15
CA PRO A 125 16.97 7.80 -2.27
C PRO A 125 16.58 9.24 -1.92
N VAL A 126 15.30 9.56 -1.73
CA VAL A 126 14.82 10.90 -1.30
C VAL A 126 13.49 10.70 -0.58
N PRO A 127 13.16 11.48 0.47
CA PRO A 127 11.87 11.38 1.15
C PRO A 127 10.75 11.59 0.13
N PRO A 128 9.97 10.56 -0.24
CA PRO A 128 9.31 10.57 -1.53
C PRO A 128 7.95 11.27 -1.45
N PRO A 129 7.51 12.04 -2.47
CA PRO A 129 6.09 12.03 -2.78
C PRO A 129 5.71 10.58 -3.11
N PHE A 130 4.68 10.04 -2.45
CA PHE A 130 4.28 8.64 -2.64
C PHE A 130 4.07 8.38 -4.15
N PRO A 131 4.74 7.39 -4.76
CA PRO A 131 4.68 7.21 -6.20
C PRO A 131 3.25 6.76 -6.59
N VAL A 132 2.50 7.64 -7.23
CA VAL A 132 1.19 7.38 -7.85
C VAL A 132 1.16 6.08 -8.70
N PRO A 133 2.24 5.68 -9.39
CA PRO A 133 2.25 4.38 -10.09
C PRO A 133 2.14 3.17 -9.14
N ALA A 134 2.62 3.25 -7.90
CA ALA A 134 2.47 2.18 -6.90
C ALA A 134 1.01 1.97 -6.53
N LEU A 135 0.22 3.06 -6.42
CA LEU A 135 -1.23 2.99 -6.20
C LEU A 135 -1.95 2.28 -7.35
N ARG A 136 -1.56 2.57 -8.60
CA ARG A 136 -2.16 1.93 -9.78
C ARG A 136 -1.94 0.42 -9.82
N TRP A 137 -0.80 -0.05 -9.31
CA TRP A 137 -0.51 -1.48 -9.20
C TRP A 137 -1.09 -2.13 -7.96
N LEU A 138 -1.16 -1.41 -6.83
CA LEU A 138 -1.93 -1.85 -5.67
C LEU A 138 -3.40 -2.10 -6.05
N MET A 139 -3.98 -1.21 -6.86
CA MET A 139 -5.34 -1.37 -7.39
C MET A 139 -5.45 -2.62 -8.28
N ARG A 140 -4.46 -2.91 -9.14
CA ARG A 140 -4.44 -4.13 -9.96
C ARG A 140 -4.21 -5.41 -9.13
N LEU A 141 -3.37 -5.34 -8.10
CA LEU A 141 -3.15 -6.43 -7.15
C LEU A 141 -4.44 -6.73 -6.38
N MET A 142 -5.12 -5.69 -5.86
CA MET A 142 -6.41 -5.86 -5.20
C MET A 142 -7.46 -6.39 -6.17
N HIS A 143 -7.53 -5.87 -7.39
CA HIS A 143 -8.45 -6.40 -8.41
C HIS A 143 -8.20 -7.87 -8.72
N TRP A 144 -6.96 -8.34 -8.63
CA TRP A 144 -6.61 -9.75 -8.80
C TRP A 144 -6.95 -10.58 -7.54
N LEU A 145 -6.62 -10.09 -6.34
CA LEU A 145 -6.99 -10.74 -5.07
C LEU A 145 -8.51 -10.88 -4.90
N LEU A 146 -9.26 -9.90 -5.39
CA LEU A 146 -10.72 -9.86 -5.35
C LEU A 146 -11.40 -10.71 -6.43
N ARG A 147 -10.66 -11.14 -7.46
CA ARG A 147 -11.18 -12.01 -8.54
C ARG A 147 -10.68 -13.46 -8.44
N ALA A 148 -9.77 -13.76 -7.52
CA ALA A 148 -9.21 -15.09 -7.31
C ALA A 148 -10.02 -15.95 -6.33
N ASN A 149 -11.16 -15.45 -5.86
CA ASN A 149 -12.22 -16.16 -5.13
C ASN A 149 -13.56 -15.87 -5.84
#